data_AF-A0A519SW29-F1
#
_entry.id   AF-A0A519SW29-F1
#
_cell.length_a   1.000
_cell.length_b   1.000
_cell.length_c   1.000
_cell.angle_alpha   90.00
_cell.angle_beta   90.00
_cell.angle_gamma   90.00
#
_symmetry.space_group_name_H-M   'P 1'
#
loop_
_entity.id
_entity.type
_entity.pdbx_description
1 polymer ?
#
loop_
_entity_poly.entity_id
_entity_poly.type
_entity_poly.pdbx_seq_one_letter_code
_entity_poly.pdbx_strand_id
1 'polypeptide(L)'
;MSLSLEDVSSTPFAFIINQKGKQVGIVSYCEDDTNGVESIELEPGFKFQLSPEPSKEELKSRTLFVAGESGAGKSYFVKQYAERYHKEYPKHPIYLISYLEQDETLDSFKPITRINAFTQEVLDECLSWDLKEEFSNCFIIFDDIDSVVNKKTKEIIYGFLNKILRIGRHSFTSCAYVGHALYGSNELKQILNECMTITFFPKYLNYKKMKYLLENYFGLSKEQIEKVKSIRDRSATFIKGADKIILTDTRCFLLN
;
A
#
# COMPACT_ATOMS: atom_id res chain seq x y z
N MET A 1 13.20 15.30 12.39
CA MET A 1 12.25 14.18 12.47
C MET A 1 13.01 12.92 12.11
N SER A 2 12.82 11.89 12.92
CA SER A 2 13.70 10.73 12.97
C SER A 2 12.88 9.46 13.23
N LEU A 3 13.48 8.28 13.07
CA LEU A 3 12.81 7.01 13.30
C LEU A 3 12.97 6.59 14.76
N SER A 4 11.91 6.05 15.36
CA SER A 4 11.95 5.43 16.69
C SER A 4 11.44 3.99 16.66
N LEU A 5 12.06 3.15 17.50
CA LEU A 5 11.65 1.78 17.79
C LEU A 5 10.74 1.69 19.04
N GLU A 6 10.52 2.81 19.70
CA GLU A 6 9.74 2.88 20.93
C GLU A 6 8.30 3.32 20.66
N ASP A 7 7.41 3.03 21.61
CA ASP A 7 6.04 3.54 21.64
C ASP A 7 6.05 5.01 22.08
N VAL A 8 6.64 5.84 21.23
CA VAL A 8 6.53 7.30 21.31
C VAL A 8 5.12 7.66 20.88
N SER A 9 4.51 8.70 21.48
CA SER A 9 3.12 9.17 21.31
C SER A 9 2.56 9.32 19.88
N SER A 10 3.37 9.08 18.86
CA SER A 10 3.04 8.98 17.44
C SER A 10 2.47 7.61 17.02
N THR A 11 1.56 7.61 16.05
CA THR A 11 1.02 6.39 15.43
C THR A 11 2.11 5.59 14.67
N PRO A 12 2.28 4.27 14.92
CA PRO A 12 3.27 3.47 14.21
C PRO A 12 2.91 3.26 12.74
N PHE A 13 3.88 3.46 11.85
CA PHE A 13 3.70 3.24 10.42
C PHE A 13 4.18 1.85 9.96
N ALA A 14 4.96 1.14 10.79
CA ALA A 14 5.40 -0.22 10.56
C ALA A 14 5.48 -1.05 11.86
N PHE A 15 5.43 -2.37 11.71
CA PHE A 15 5.66 -3.34 12.78
C PHE A 15 6.93 -4.12 12.50
N ILE A 16 7.58 -4.59 13.57
CA ILE A 16 8.66 -5.57 13.50
C ILE A 16 8.06 -6.92 13.85
N ILE A 17 8.21 -7.90 12.96
CA ILE A 17 7.76 -9.28 13.14
C ILE A 17 8.95 -10.23 13.14
N ASN A 18 8.84 -11.32 13.91
CA ASN A 18 9.80 -12.42 13.85
C ASN A 18 9.42 -13.44 12.76
N GLN A 19 10.25 -14.46 12.56
CA GLN A 19 10.01 -15.55 11.60
C GLN A 19 8.66 -16.29 11.76
N LYS A 20 8.06 -16.22 12.95
CA LYS A 20 6.74 -16.83 13.25
C LYS A 20 5.57 -15.87 12.97
N GLY A 21 5.83 -14.68 12.42
CA GLY A 21 4.81 -13.64 12.20
C GLY A 21 4.33 -12.94 13.48
N LYS A 22 4.97 -13.21 14.63
CA LYS A 22 4.63 -12.51 15.89
C LYS A 22 5.24 -11.12 15.86
N GLN A 23 4.42 -10.11 16.17
CA GLN A 23 4.89 -8.75 16.38
C GLN A 23 5.73 -8.67 17.65
N VAL A 24 6.92 -8.09 17.52
CA VAL A 24 7.90 -7.93 18.61
C VAL A 24 8.33 -6.48 18.81
N GLY A 25 7.96 -5.58 17.90
CA GLY A 25 8.26 -4.16 17.99
C GLY A 25 7.45 -3.36 16.98
N ILE A 26 7.62 -2.04 17.02
CA ILE A 26 6.96 -1.07 16.14
C ILE A 26 8.00 -0.09 15.60
N VAL A 27 7.65 0.65 14.55
CA VAL A 27 8.41 1.79 14.06
C VAL A 27 7.46 2.97 13.90
N SER A 28 7.87 4.11 14.43
CA SER A 28 7.10 5.35 14.45
C SER A 28 7.99 6.56 14.16
N TYR A 29 7.36 7.71 13.94
CA TYR A 29 8.07 8.99 13.76
C TYR A 29 8.39 9.59 15.13
N CYS A 30 9.61 10.07 15.30
CA CYS A 30 10.02 10.83 16.46
C CYS A 30 10.12 12.32 16.08
N GLU A 31 9.34 13.16 16.77
CA GLU A 31 9.40 14.61 16.62
C GLU A 31 10.66 15.20 17.29
N ASP A 32 11.12 14.58 18.39
CA ASP A 32 12.34 14.95 19.10
C ASP A 32 13.56 14.19 18.57
N ASP A 33 14.50 14.90 17.95
CA ASP A 33 15.70 14.32 17.33
C ASP A 33 16.75 13.79 18.33
N THR A 34 16.50 13.87 19.65
CA THR A 34 17.46 13.48 20.68
C THR A 34 17.70 11.96 20.77
N ASN A 35 16.72 11.14 20.40
CA ASN A 35 16.80 9.66 20.45
C ASN A 35 16.49 8.98 19.12
N GLY A 36 16.33 9.76 18.06
CA GLY A 36 15.93 9.26 16.76
C GLY A 36 17.08 8.76 15.89
N VAL A 37 16.77 7.88 14.94
CA VAL A 37 17.74 7.40 13.94
C VAL A 37 17.28 7.66 12.51
N GLU A 38 18.21 7.87 11.58
CA GLU A 38 17.89 8.06 10.16
C GLU A 38 17.61 6.74 9.42
N SER A 39 18.13 5.64 9.97
CA SER A 39 17.97 4.31 9.39
C SER A 39 17.97 3.22 10.46
N ILE A 40 17.21 2.17 10.19
CA ILE A 40 17.11 0.97 11.00
C ILE A 40 17.32 -0.22 10.07
N GLU A 41 18.24 -1.10 10.45
CA GLU A 41 18.48 -2.38 9.78
C GLU A 41 18.19 -3.51 10.77
N LEU A 42 17.40 -4.49 10.34
CA LEU A 42 16.97 -5.59 11.19
C LEU A 42 17.95 -6.75 11.13
N GLU A 43 18.18 -7.34 12.30
CA GLU A 43 18.92 -8.59 12.42
C GLU A 43 18.21 -9.76 11.69
N PRO A 44 18.96 -10.77 11.23
CA PRO A 44 18.39 -11.95 10.59
C PRO A 44 17.29 -12.59 11.45
N GLY A 45 16.15 -12.88 10.81
CA GLY A 45 14.99 -13.49 11.47
C GLY A 45 13.93 -12.49 11.92
N PHE A 46 14.16 -11.19 11.74
CA PHE A 46 13.15 -10.17 11.85
C PHE A 46 12.81 -9.57 10.49
N LYS A 47 11.60 -9.04 10.36
CA LYS A 47 11.16 -8.28 9.20
C LYS A 47 10.30 -7.10 9.59
N PHE A 48 10.35 -6.03 8.81
CA PHE A 48 9.32 -5.01 8.86
C PHE A 48 8.06 -5.48 8.15
N GLN A 49 6.92 -5.02 8.64
CA GLN A 49 5.62 -5.15 7.99
C GLN A 49 4.91 -3.81 8.06
N LEU A 50 4.38 -3.35 6.93
CA LEU A 50 3.65 -2.09 6.87
C LEU A 50 2.42 -2.14 7.79
N SER A 51 2.24 -1.11 8.61
CA SER A 51 1.09 -0.99 9.51
C SER A 51 -0.15 -0.52 8.74
N PRO A 52 -1.34 -1.09 8.97
CA PRO A 52 -2.59 -0.44 8.61
C PRO A 52 -2.86 0.63 9.68
N GLU A 53 -2.86 1.92 9.30
CA GLU A 53 -2.72 3.04 10.26
C GLU A 53 -3.56 2.90 11.53
N PRO A 54 -2.91 2.79 12.71
CA PRO A 54 -3.60 2.64 13.98
C PRO A 54 -3.66 3.98 14.71
N SER A 55 -4.41 4.94 14.17
CA SER A 55 -4.87 6.03 15.03
C SER A 55 -6.22 5.61 15.61
N LYS A 56 -6.27 5.34 16.92
CA LYS A 56 -7.54 5.12 17.66
C LYS A 56 -8.37 6.40 17.76
N GLU A 57 -7.73 7.55 17.60
CA GLU A 57 -8.32 8.87 17.85
C GLU A 57 -8.79 9.56 16.56
N GLU A 58 -8.26 9.16 15.40
CA GLU A 58 -8.66 9.65 14.09
C GLU A 58 -8.84 8.45 13.16
N LEU A 59 -10.06 8.25 12.64
CA LEU A 59 -10.39 7.24 11.64
C LEU A 59 -9.53 7.46 10.38
N LYS A 60 -8.32 6.89 10.34
CA LYS A 60 -7.38 7.06 9.22
C LYS A 60 -7.29 5.79 8.42
N SER A 61 -7.84 5.81 7.21
CA SER A 61 -7.61 4.75 6.25
C SER A 61 -6.21 4.85 5.64
N ARG A 62 -5.71 3.74 5.10
CA ARG A 62 -4.46 3.72 4.33
C ARG A 62 -4.75 3.37 2.88
N THR A 63 -4.20 4.17 1.97
CA THR A 63 -4.27 3.96 0.53
C THR A 63 -2.93 3.46 0.00
N LEU A 64 -2.94 2.31 -0.66
CA LEU A 64 -1.76 1.62 -1.14
C LEU A 64 -1.78 1.57 -2.67
N PHE A 65 -0.64 1.86 -3.27
CA PHE A 65 -0.37 1.48 -4.65
C PHE A 65 0.74 0.43 -4.67
N VAL A 66 0.45 -0.76 -5.17
CA VAL A 66 1.41 -1.86 -5.26
C VAL A 66 1.62 -2.19 -6.73
N ALA A 67 2.79 -1.90 -7.27
CA ALA A 67 3.03 -2.07 -8.69
C ALA A 67 4.37 -2.68 -9.07
N GLY A 68 4.31 -3.47 -10.14
CA GLY A 68 5.40 -4.30 -10.63
C GLY A 68 4.90 -5.25 -11.72
N GLU A 69 5.83 -5.88 -12.41
CA GLU A 69 5.49 -6.85 -13.47
C GLU A 69 4.80 -8.11 -12.89
N SER A 70 4.22 -8.94 -13.76
CA SER A 70 3.72 -10.26 -13.33
C SER A 70 4.85 -11.08 -12.69
N GLY A 71 4.55 -11.83 -11.63
CA GLY A 71 5.54 -12.58 -10.86
C GLY A 71 6.44 -11.75 -9.92
N ALA A 72 6.33 -10.42 -9.91
CA ALA A 72 7.16 -9.57 -9.04
C ALA A 72 6.90 -9.80 -7.53
N GLY A 73 5.71 -10.28 -7.17
CA GLY A 73 5.30 -10.52 -5.77
C GLY A 73 4.18 -9.61 -5.25
N LYS A 74 3.43 -8.95 -6.16
CA LYS A 74 2.36 -8.01 -5.82
C LYS A 74 1.26 -8.62 -4.94
N SER A 75 0.60 -9.69 -5.42
CA SER A 75 -0.47 -10.38 -4.70
C SER A 75 0.01 -10.89 -3.33
N TYR A 76 1.27 -11.35 -3.25
CA TYR A 76 1.87 -11.79 -1.99
C TYR A 76 2.04 -10.64 -0.98
N PHE A 77 2.55 -9.50 -1.43
CA PHE A 77 2.68 -8.31 -0.58
C PHE A 77 1.32 -7.84 -0.06
N VAL A 78 0.33 -7.72 -0.96
CA VAL A 78 -1.02 -7.26 -0.60
C VAL A 78 -1.73 -8.25 0.31
N LYS A 79 -1.55 -9.56 0.11
CA LYS A 79 -2.03 -10.60 1.02
C LYS A 79 -1.45 -10.43 2.42
N GLN A 80 -0.13 -10.26 2.56
CA GLN A 80 0.48 -10.03 3.87
C GLN A 80 -0.06 -8.78 4.56
N TYR A 81 -0.30 -7.72 3.79
CA TYR A 81 -0.95 -6.52 4.31
C TYR A 81 -2.40 -6.79 4.75
N ALA A 82 -3.17 -7.55 3.96
CA ALA A 82 -4.53 -7.96 4.31
C ALA A 82 -4.57 -8.84 5.58
N GLU A 83 -3.63 -9.76 5.74
CA GLU A 83 -3.47 -10.59 6.95
C GLU A 83 -3.22 -9.72 8.17
N ARG A 84 -2.34 -8.71 8.05
CA ARG A 84 -2.11 -7.73 9.11
C ARG A 84 -3.35 -6.89 9.38
N TYR A 85 -4.01 -6.37 8.35
CA TYR A 85 -5.24 -5.59 8.47
C TYR A 85 -6.31 -6.38 9.23
N HIS A 86 -6.51 -7.65 8.89
CA HIS A 86 -7.45 -8.52 9.61
C HIS A 86 -7.03 -8.79 11.06
N LYS A 87 -5.73 -8.90 11.33
CA LYS A 87 -5.23 -9.07 12.70
C LYS A 87 -5.50 -7.85 13.58
N GLU A 88 -5.28 -6.64 13.06
CA GLU A 88 -5.54 -5.39 13.77
C GLU A 88 -7.05 -5.08 13.84
N TYR A 89 -7.79 -5.44 12.79
CA TYR A 89 -9.23 -5.18 12.66
C TYR A 89 -10.03 -6.44 12.26
N PRO A 90 -10.21 -7.43 13.17
CA PRO A 90 -10.82 -8.72 12.82
C PRO A 90 -12.26 -8.65 12.31
N LYS A 91 -12.98 -7.56 12.63
CA LYS A 91 -14.37 -7.35 12.23
C LYS A 91 -14.52 -6.56 10.93
N HIS A 92 -13.44 -5.96 10.44
CA HIS A 92 -13.50 -5.13 9.23
C HIS A 92 -13.46 -6.03 8.00
N PRO A 93 -14.45 -5.95 7.09
CA PRO A 93 -14.44 -6.78 5.91
C PRO A 93 -13.28 -6.40 4.98
N ILE A 94 -12.80 -7.42 4.26
CA ILE A 94 -11.79 -7.26 3.22
C ILE A 94 -12.43 -7.69 1.91
N TYR A 95 -12.46 -6.78 0.94
CA TYR A 95 -13.08 -7.00 -0.36
C TYR A 95 -12.02 -7.10 -1.45
N LEU A 96 -12.27 -7.94 -2.44
CA LEU A 96 -11.46 -8.06 -3.65
C LEU A 96 -12.33 -7.74 -4.87
N ILE A 97 -11.94 -6.71 -5.61
CA ILE A 97 -12.43 -6.38 -6.94
C ILE A 97 -11.31 -6.74 -7.91
N SER A 98 -11.52 -7.80 -8.68
CA SER A 98 -10.54 -8.24 -9.68
C SER A 98 -11.22 -8.65 -10.97
N TYR A 99 -10.58 -8.31 -12.09
CA TYR A 99 -11.03 -8.77 -13.40
C TYR A 99 -10.81 -10.27 -13.59
N LEU A 100 -9.83 -10.85 -12.90
CA LEU A 100 -9.62 -12.29 -12.89
C LEU A 100 -10.66 -12.96 -12.00
N GLU A 101 -11.23 -14.08 -12.45
CA GLU A 101 -12.17 -14.87 -11.65
C GLU A 101 -11.50 -15.51 -10.42
N GLN A 102 -10.20 -15.82 -10.53
CA GLN A 102 -9.41 -16.49 -9.49
C GLN A 102 -7.96 -15.96 -9.45
N ASP A 103 -7.42 -15.78 -8.25
CA ASP A 103 -6.02 -15.49 -7.91
C ASP A 103 -5.65 -16.40 -6.73
N GLU A 104 -4.81 -17.40 -6.98
CA GLU A 104 -4.43 -18.41 -5.98
C GLU A 104 -3.85 -17.80 -4.69
N THR A 105 -3.15 -16.66 -4.80
CA THR A 105 -2.52 -16.03 -3.65
C THR A 105 -3.55 -15.31 -2.78
N LEU A 106 -4.34 -14.41 -3.36
CA LEU A 106 -5.34 -13.65 -2.62
C LEU A 106 -6.48 -14.55 -2.14
N ASP A 107 -6.98 -15.47 -2.99
CA ASP A 107 -8.10 -16.35 -2.63
C ASP A 107 -7.77 -17.37 -1.56
N SER A 108 -6.48 -17.70 -1.39
CA SER A 108 -6.05 -18.55 -0.29
C SER A 108 -6.26 -17.90 1.09
N PHE A 109 -6.45 -16.57 1.16
CA PHE A 109 -6.76 -15.88 2.41
C PHE A 109 -8.28 -15.74 2.59
N LYS A 110 -8.87 -16.70 3.31
CA LYS A 110 -10.33 -16.83 3.51
C LYS A 110 -11.09 -15.56 3.94
N PRO A 111 -10.53 -14.62 4.72
CA PRO A 111 -11.22 -13.38 5.07
C PRO A 111 -11.49 -12.43 3.88
N ILE A 112 -10.87 -12.65 2.72
CA ILE A 112 -11.14 -11.87 1.52
C ILE A 112 -12.44 -12.34 0.88
N THR A 113 -13.37 -11.40 0.67
CA THR A 113 -14.60 -11.60 -0.08
C THR A 113 -14.49 -10.99 -1.46
N ARG A 114 -14.64 -11.78 -2.52
CA ARG A 114 -14.71 -11.26 -3.90
C ARG A 114 -16.05 -10.57 -4.15
N ILE A 115 -15.98 -9.35 -4.68
CA ILE A 115 -17.14 -8.63 -5.21
C ILE A 115 -17.16 -8.85 -6.73
N ASN A 116 -18.27 -9.34 -7.26
CA ASN A 116 -18.50 -9.43 -8.70
C ASN A 116 -18.82 -8.03 -9.26
N ALA A 117 -17.81 -7.16 -9.33
CA ALA A 117 -17.99 -5.74 -9.60
C ALA A 117 -18.24 -5.40 -11.08
N PHE A 118 -18.17 -6.40 -11.97
CA PHE A 118 -18.29 -6.22 -13.42
C PHE A 118 -19.69 -6.56 -13.94
N THR A 119 -20.65 -6.82 -13.06
CA THR A 119 -22.06 -6.95 -13.43
C THR A 119 -22.65 -5.58 -13.75
N GLN A 120 -23.67 -5.56 -14.62
CA GLN A 120 -24.33 -4.32 -15.01
C GLN A 120 -24.94 -3.59 -13.79
N GLU A 121 -25.53 -4.34 -12.86
CA GLU A 121 -26.11 -3.85 -11.61
C GLU A 121 -25.07 -3.05 -10.78
N VAL A 122 -23.88 -3.62 -10.55
CA VAL A 122 -22.83 -2.93 -9.80
C VAL A 122 -22.31 -1.72 -10.56
N LEU A 123 -22.10 -1.85 -11.88
CA LEU A 123 -21.55 -0.76 -12.69
C LEU A 123 -22.48 0.45 -12.77
N ASP A 124 -23.80 0.25 -12.73
CA ASP A 124 -24.78 1.34 -12.76
C ASP A 124 -24.86 2.10 -11.43
N GLU A 125 -24.56 1.44 -10.30
CA GLU A 125 -24.77 1.99 -8.96
C GLU A 125 -23.48 2.41 -8.24
N CYS A 126 -22.32 1.80 -8.53
CA CYS A 126 -21.16 1.87 -7.63
C CYS A 126 -20.61 3.28 -7.40
N LEU A 127 -20.78 4.19 -8.37
CA LEU A 127 -20.37 5.59 -8.22
C LEU A 127 -21.29 6.37 -7.29
N SER A 128 -22.53 5.92 -7.12
CA SER A 128 -23.54 6.54 -6.25
C SER A 128 -23.46 6.06 -4.79
N TRP A 129 -22.90 4.87 -4.52
CA TRP A 129 -22.78 4.30 -3.16
C TRP A 129 -22.15 5.26 -2.16
N ASP A 130 -22.79 5.47 -1.01
CA ASP A 130 -22.20 6.21 0.10
C ASP A 130 -21.15 5.32 0.79
N LEU A 131 -19.88 5.76 0.78
CA LEU A 131 -18.81 4.97 1.37
C LEU A 131 -18.97 4.78 2.89
N LYS A 132 -19.65 5.68 3.59
CA LYS A 132 -19.89 5.57 5.02
C LYS A 132 -20.95 4.52 5.34
N GLU A 133 -21.98 4.43 4.52
CA GLU A 133 -23.08 3.48 4.72
C GLU A 133 -22.69 2.09 4.20
N GLU A 134 -22.09 2.02 3.02
CA GLU A 134 -21.84 0.76 2.29
C GLU A 134 -20.43 0.18 2.53
N PHE A 135 -19.43 1.03 2.77
CA PHE A 135 -18.01 0.64 2.81
C PHE A 135 -17.25 1.16 4.03
N SER A 136 -17.93 1.43 5.14
CA SER A 136 -17.23 1.89 6.34
C SER A 136 -16.39 0.78 6.96
N ASN A 137 -15.23 1.16 7.52
CA ASN A 137 -14.35 0.27 8.25
C ASN A 137 -13.99 -0.99 7.45
N CYS A 138 -13.49 -0.83 6.23
CA CYS A 138 -13.13 -1.96 5.38
C CYS A 138 -11.83 -1.73 4.61
N PHE A 139 -11.33 -2.79 3.99
CA PHE A 139 -10.18 -2.76 3.09
C PHE A 139 -10.56 -3.33 1.73
N ILE A 140 -10.41 -2.54 0.67
CA ILE A 140 -10.79 -2.93 -0.70
C ILE A 140 -9.53 -3.08 -1.56
N ILE A 141 -9.32 -4.27 -2.10
CA ILE A 141 -8.22 -4.58 -3.01
C ILE A 141 -8.74 -4.53 -4.44
N PHE A 142 -8.14 -3.68 -5.26
CA PHE A 142 -8.36 -3.57 -6.70
C PHE A 142 -7.20 -4.25 -7.42
N ASP A 143 -7.42 -5.44 -7.92
CA ASP A 143 -6.39 -6.26 -8.56
C ASP A 143 -6.71 -6.49 -10.04
N ASP A 144 -5.71 -6.40 -10.91
CA ASP A 144 -5.85 -6.62 -12.36
C ASP A 144 -7.00 -5.88 -13.07
N ILE A 145 -7.52 -4.79 -12.48
CA ILE A 145 -8.54 -3.92 -13.11
C ILE A 145 -8.00 -3.21 -14.37
N ASP A 146 -6.68 -3.20 -14.56
CA ASP A 146 -6.02 -2.75 -15.79
C ASP A 146 -6.45 -3.55 -17.02
N SER A 147 -6.75 -4.85 -16.82
CA SER A 147 -7.10 -5.83 -17.86
C SER A 147 -8.49 -5.63 -18.47
N VAL A 148 -9.30 -4.74 -17.89
CA VAL A 148 -10.64 -4.41 -18.39
C VAL A 148 -10.53 -3.73 -19.75
N VAL A 149 -11.05 -4.38 -20.78
CA VAL A 149 -11.01 -3.88 -22.17
C VAL A 149 -12.10 -2.85 -22.43
N ASN A 150 -13.30 -3.04 -21.87
CA ASN A 150 -14.42 -2.12 -22.08
C ASN A 150 -14.13 -0.78 -21.40
N LYS A 151 -14.02 0.29 -22.21
CA LYS A 151 -13.66 1.62 -21.74
C LYS A 151 -14.64 2.18 -20.71
N LYS A 152 -15.95 2.02 -20.90
CA LYS A 152 -16.98 2.51 -19.97
C LYS A 152 -16.90 1.78 -18.64
N THR A 153 -16.78 0.45 -18.67
CA THR A 153 -16.58 -0.37 -17.46
C THR A 153 -15.30 0.04 -16.72
N LYS A 154 -14.20 0.24 -17.45
CA LYS A 154 -12.93 0.69 -16.87
C LYS A 154 -13.09 2.07 -16.21
N GLU A 155 -13.70 3.03 -16.89
CA GLU A 155 -13.94 4.38 -16.34
C GLU A 155 -14.76 4.33 -15.04
N ILE A 156 -15.78 3.48 -14.97
CA ILE A 156 -16.61 3.30 -13.78
C ILE A 156 -15.80 2.71 -12.61
N ILE A 157 -15.07 1.62 -12.84
CA ILE A 157 -14.28 0.95 -11.79
C ILE A 157 -13.14 1.85 -11.29
N TYR A 158 -12.44 2.54 -12.20
CA TYR A 158 -11.44 3.54 -11.80
C TYR A 158 -12.07 4.74 -11.11
N GLY A 159 -13.29 5.14 -11.51
CA GLY A 159 -14.06 6.17 -10.82
C GLY A 159 -14.34 5.78 -9.36
N PHE A 160 -14.71 4.52 -9.11
CA PHE A 160 -14.93 4.00 -7.77
C PHE A 160 -13.63 3.92 -6.94
N LEU A 161 -12.54 3.40 -7.52
CA LEU A 161 -11.20 3.44 -6.90
C LEU A 161 -10.81 4.88 -6.52
N ASN A 162 -10.96 5.83 -7.46
CA ASN A 162 -10.63 7.23 -7.25
C ASN A 162 -11.50 7.90 -6.18
N LYS A 163 -12.78 7.51 -6.06
CA LYS A 163 -13.66 7.94 -4.96
C LYS A 163 -13.08 7.52 -3.62
N ILE A 164 -12.71 6.25 -3.47
CA ILE A 164 -12.12 5.73 -2.22
C ILE A 164 -10.77 6.40 -1.92
N LEU A 165 -9.90 6.55 -2.92
CA LEU A 165 -8.60 7.21 -2.74
C LEU A 165 -8.72 8.62 -2.17
N ARG A 166 -9.73 9.39 -2.59
CA ARG A 166 -9.91 10.80 -2.21
C ARG A 166 -10.67 11.00 -0.90
N ILE A 167 -11.72 10.21 -0.67
CA ILE A 167 -12.66 10.45 0.43
C ILE A 167 -12.84 9.26 1.38
N GLY A 168 -12.22 8.10 1.12
CA GLY A 168 -12.34 6.91 1.95
C GLY A 168 -11.86 7.08 3.39
N ARG A 169 -10.99 8.07 3.66
CA ARG A 169 -10.57 8.41 5.03
C ARG A 169 -11.75 8.78 5.94
N HIS A 170 -12.81 9.40 5.41
CA HIS A 170 -13.96 9.82 6.21
C HIS A 170 -14.82 8.64 6.71
N SER A 171 -14.65 7.46 6.11
CA SER A 171 -15.37 6.23 6.43
C SER A 171 -14.44 5.11 6.90
N PHE A 172 -13.16 5.39 7.14
CA PHE A 172 -12.13 4.37 7.40
C PHE A 172 -12.08 3.27 6.32
N THR A 173 -12.34 3.65 5.07
CA THR A 173 -12.23 2.77 3.89
C THR A 173 -10.81 2.82 3.35
N SER A 174 -10.06 1.77 3.61
CA SER A 174 -8.71 1.58 3.07
C SER A 174 -8.79 0.94 1.70
N CYS A 175 -7.80 1.19 0.84
CA CYS A 175 -7.72 0.47 -0.43
C CYS A 175 -6.30 0.18 -0.87
N ALA A 176 -6.15 -0.88 -1.65
CA ALA A 176 -4.93 -1.18 -2.37
C ALA A 176 -5.26 -1.30 -3.87
N TYR A 177 -4.56 -0.54 -4.70
CA TYR A 177 -4.55 -0.79 -6.13
C TYR A 177 -3.30 -1.58 -6.50
N VAL A 178 -3.51 -2.70 -7.18
CA VAL A 178 -2.47 -3.63 -7.62
C VAL A 178 -2.32 -3.49 -9.13
N GLY A 179 -1.31 -2.73 -9.56
CA GLY A 179 -1.13 -2.37 -10.97
C GLY A 179 0.10 -3.04 -11.61
N HIS A 180 0.07 -3.21 -12.92
CA HIS A 180 1.25 -3.67 -13.69
C HIS A 180 2.18 -2.51 -14.06
N ALA A 181 1.62 -1.34 -14.32
CA ALA A 181 2.35 -0.17 -14.78
C ALA A 181 2.71 0.77 -13.62
N LEU A 182 3.94 1.31 -13.65
CA LEU A 182 4.42 2.32 -12.70
C LEU A 182 4.46 3.73 -13.29
N TYR A 183 4.08 3.87 -14.57
CA TYR A 183 4.07 5.15 -15.28
C TYR A 183 3.13 5.10 -16.49
N GLY A 184 2.71 6.28 -16.96
CA GLY A 184 2.29 6.46 -18.36
C GLY A 184 0.83 6.79 -18.62
N SER A 185 -0.05 6.75 -17.63
CA SER A 185 -1.46 7.15 -17.79
C SER A 185 -1.86 8.31 -16.88
N ASN A 186 -2.94 9.03 -17.23
CA ASN A 186 -3.45 10.12 -16.40
C ASN A 186 -4.09 9.60 -15.11
N GLU A 187 -4.75 8.45 -15.19
CA GLU A 187 -5.32 7.72 -14.04
C GLU A 187 -4.22 7.41 -13.03
N LEU A 188 -3.08 6.94 -13.52
CA LEU A 188 -1.96 6.58 -12.67
C LEU A 188 -1.35 7.79 -11.94
N LYS A 189 -1.35 8.99 -12.54
CA LYS A 189 -0.89 10.21 -11.83
C LYS A 189 -1.77 10.52 -10.63
N GLN A 190 -3.09 10.36 -10.78
CA GLN A 190 -4.03 10.58 -9.70
C GLN A 190 -3.83 9.54 -8.59
N ILE A 191 -3.77 8.25 -8.96
CA ILE A 191 -3.50 7.16 -8.02
C ILE A 191 -2.20 7.40 -7.28
N LEU A 192 -1.12 7.67 -8.03
CA LEU A 192 0.18 7.98 -7.48
C LEU A 192 0.05 9.10 -6.46
N ASN A 193 -0.65 10.21 -6.76
CA ASN A 193 -0.81 11.37 -5.87
C ASN A 193 -1.63 11.08 -4.60
N GLU A 194 -2.73 10.36 -4.70
CA GLU A 194 -3.65 10.12 -3.58
C GLU A 194 -3.22 8.94 -2.69
N CYS A 195 -2.43 8.00 -3.22
CA CYS A 195 -1.91 6.89 -2.43
C CYS A 195 -0.91 7.38 -1.38
N MET A 196 -1.06 6.92 -0.14
CA MET A 196 -0.16 7.21 0.99
C MET A 196 1.11 6.39 0.91
N THR A 197 1.03 5.19 0.33
CA THR A 197 2.18 4.32 0.15
C THR A 197 2.28 3.81 -1.28
N ILE A 198 3.50 3.68 -1.77
CA ILE A 198 3.81 3.18 -3.11
C ILE A 198 4.84 2.07 -2.96
N THR A 199 4.39 0.83 -3.16
CA THR A 199 5.23 -0.37 -3.11
C THR A 199 5.64 -0.77 -4.50
N PHE A 200 6.95 -0.93 -4.70
CA PHE A 200 7.57 -1.36 -5.93
C PHE A 200 8.59 -2.47 -5.67
N PHE A 201 9.04 -3.13 -6.73
CA PHE A 201 9.90 -4.30 -6.64
C PHE A 201 11.23 -4.02 -7.36
N PRO A 202 12.29 -3.57 -6.65
CA PRO A 202 13.50 -3.02 -7.26
C PRO A 202 14.13 -3.91 -8.34
N LYS A 203 14.19 -5.24 -8.10
CA LYS A 203 14.73 -6.22 -9.04
C LYS A 203 13.96 -6.32 -10.38
N TYR A 204 12.70 -5.88 -10.39
CA TYR A 204 11.80 -5.93 -11.54
C TYR A 204 11.58 -4.55 -12.18
N LEU A 205 12.36 -3.54 -11.77
CA LEU A 205 12.35 -2.22 -12.40
C LEU A 205 13.47 -2.11 -13.42
N ASN A 206 13.10 -1.92 -14.69
CA ASN A 206 14.07 -1.46 -15.68
C ASN A 206 14.46 0.01 -15.41
N TYR A 207 15.57 0.44 -16.02
CA TYR A 207 16.11 1.79 -15.84
C TYR A 207 15.07 2.90 -16.09
N LYS A 208 14.22 2.76 -17.11
CA LYS A 208 13.21 3.75 -17.48
C LYS A 208 12.09 3.85 -16.43
N LYS A 209 11.61 2.71 -15.93
CA LYS A 209 10.64 2.61 -14.82
C LYS A 209 11.18 3.25 -13.55
N MET A 210 12.40 2.90 -13.19
CA MET A 210 13.07 3.40 -12.00
C MET A 210 13.31 4.92 -12.09
N LYS A 211 13.77 5.43 -13.23
CA LYS A 211 13.95 6.87 -13.45
C LYS A 211 12.64 7.63 -13.29
N TYR A 212 11.57 7.16 -13.93
CA TYR A 212 10.26 7.83 -13.82
C TYR A 212 9.76 7.85 -12.36
N LEU A 213 9.77 6.70 -11.69
CA LEU A 213 9.23 6.60 -10.33
C LEU A 213 10.07 7.38 -9.32
N LEU A 214 11.38 7.15 -9.29
CA LEU A 214 12.26 7.70 -8.26
C LEU A 214 12.65 9.16 -8.54
N GLU A 215 13.02 9.49 -9.79
CA GLU A 215 13.48 10.84 -10.13
C GLU A 215 12.28 11.76 -10.42
N ASN A 216 11.40 11.39 -11.35
CA ASN A 216 10.34 12.32 -11.79
C ASN A 216 9.19 12.42 -10.79
N TYR A 217 8.79 11.29 -10.18
CA TYR A 217 7.62 11.25 -9.32
C TYR A 217 7.98 11.50 -7.84
N PHE A 218 8.91 10.73 -7.27
CA PHE A 218 9.36 10.95 -5.88
C PHE A 218 10.24 12.20 -5.72
N GLY A 219 10.84 12.70 -6.80
CA GLY A 219 11.72 13.86 -6.77
C GLY A 219 13.03 13.59 -6.03
N LEU A 220 13.58 12.38 -6.15
CA LEU A 220 14.77 11.97 -5.42
C LEU A 220 16.06 12.47 -6.09
N SER A 221 17.04 12.83 -5.26
CA SER A 221 18.40 13.12 -5.70
C SER A 221 19.10 11.86 -6.22
N LYS A 222 20.21 12.05 -6.94
CA LYS A 222 21.02 10.90 -7.41
C LYS A 222 21.49 10.02 -6.25
N GLU A 223 21.90 10.62 -5.14
CA GLU A 223 22.36 9.90 -3.95
C GLU A 223 21.22 9.07 -3.33
N GLN A 224 20.03 9.65 -3.19
CA GLN A 224 18.84 8.96 -2.70
C GLN A 224 18.44 7.80 -3.62
N ILE A 225 18.54 7.98 -4.93
CA ILE A 225 18.30 6.91 -5.91
C ILE A 225 19.32 5.78 -5.73
N GLU A 226 20.60 6.06 -5.48
CA GLU A 226 21.60 5.02 -5.21
C GLU A 226 21.30 4.28 -3.89
N LYS A 227 20.84 4.97 -2.84
CA LYS A 227 20.35 4.32 -1.62
C LYS A 227 19.21 3.34 -1.94
N VAL A 228 18.22 3.73 -2.74
CA VAL A 228 17.11 2.86 -3.16
C VAL A 228 17.60 1.69 -4.03
N LYS A 229 18.55 1.90 -4.93
CA LYS A 229 19.14 0.83 -5.76
C LYS A 229 19.93 -0.19 -4.96
N SER A 230 20.45 0.19 -3.80
CA SER A 230 21.19 -0.71 -2.91
C SER A 230 20.29 -1.79 -2.26
N ILE A 231 18.97 -1.60 -2.30
CA ILE A 231 17.99 -2.53 -1.70
C ILE A 231 18.09 -3.90 -2.34
N ARG A 232 18.29 -4.92 -1.49
CA ARG A 232 18.35 -6.34 -1.90
C ARG A 232 17.04 -7.09 -1.68
N ASP A 233 16.17 -6.54 -0.84
CA ASP A 233 14.84 -7.06 -0.58
C ASP A 233 13.98 -7.06 -1.83
N ARG A 234 12.95 -7.92 -1.82
CA ARG A 234 12.08 -8.12 -2.98
C ARG A 234 11.22 -6.89 -3.25
N SER A 235 10.64 -6.32 -2.19
CA SER A 235 9.78 -5.14 -2.22
C SER A 235 10.41 -3.98 -1.45
N ALA A 236 10.12 -2.78 -1.92
CA ALA A 236 10.38 -1.53 -1.22
C ALA A 236 9.10 -0.70 -1.25
N THR A 237 8.71 -0.16 -0.11
CA THR A 237 7.54 0.70 0.05
C THR A 237 8.02 2.11 0.36
N PHE A 238 7.69 3.03 -0.53
CA PHE A 238 7.78 4.45 -0.28
C PHE A 238 6.56 4.90 0.52
N ILE A 239 6.77 5.40 1.74
CA ILE A 239 5.71 5.96 2.59
C ILE A 239 5.79 7.48 2.46
N LYS A 240 4.71 8.09 1.97
CA LYS A 240 4.62 9.54 1.83
C LYS A 240 4.51 10.23 3.18
N GLY A 241 5.15 11.38 3.26
CA GLY A 241 5.21 12.24 4.43
C GLY A 241 6.28 13.31 4.21
N ALA A 242 6.54 14.14 5.22
CA ALA A 242 7.56 15.18 5.15
C ALA A 242 8.96 14.60 4.88
N ASP A 243 9.33 13.50 5.54
CA ASP A 243 10.68 12.93 5.50
C ASP A 243 10.86 11.74 4.55
N LYS A 244 9.82 11.42 3.75
CA LYS A 244 9.87 10.41 2.67
C LYS A 244 10.59 9.10 3.06
N ILE A 245 9.86 8.15 3.63
CA ILE A 245 10.46 6.90 4.13
C ILE A 245 10.54 5.84 3.04
N ILE A 246 11.63 5.07 3.05
CA ILE A 246 11.69 3.75 2.41
C ILE A 246 11.63 2.67 3.48
N LEU A 247 10.63 1.80 3.35
CA LEU A 247 10.45 0.60 4.17
C LEU A 247 10.64 -0.64 3.29
N THR A 248 11.52 -1.55 3.67
CA THR A 248 11.74 -2.85 3.03
C THR A 248 11.58 -3.95 4.08
N ASP A 249 11.71 -5.23 3.70
CA ASP A 249 11.65 -6.33 4.67
C ASP A 249 12.69 -6.18 5.79
N THR A 250 13.90 -5.69 5.47
CA THR A 250 15.03 -5.67 6.42
C THR A 250 15.53 -4.27 6.79
N ARG A 251 15.12 -3.22 6.05
CA ARG A 251 15.63 -1.86 6.24
C ARG A 251 14.50 -0.85 6.26
N CYS A 252 14.62 0.16 7.11
CA CYS A 252 13.78 1.34 7.13
C CYS A 252 14.69 2.56 7.16
N PHE A 253 14.54 3.52 6.25
CA PHE A 253 15.40 4.70 6.25
C PHE A 253 14.71 5.93 5.66
N LEU A 254 15.17 7.09 6.11
CA LEU A 254 14.74 8.40 5.62
C LEU A 254 15.46 8.74 4.31
N LEU A 255 14.76 9.42 3.40
CA LEU A 255 15.32 9.94 2.14
C LEU A 255 15.63 11.44 2.25
N ASN A 256 16.24 11.84 3.36
CA ASN A 256 16.70 13.21 3.59
C ASN A 256 17.93 13.52 2.74
#